data_AF-G6XL79-F1
#
_entry.id   AF-G6XL79-F1
#
_cell.length_a   1.000
_cell.length_b   1.000
_cell.length_c   1.000
_cell.angle_alpha   90.00
_cell.angle_beta   90.00
_cell.angle_gamma   90.00
#
_symmetry.space_group_name_H-M   'P 1'
#
loop_
_entity.id
_entity.type
_entity.pdbx_description
1 polymer ?
#
loop_
_entity_poly.entity_id
_entity_poly.type
_entity_poly.pdbx_seq_one_letter_code
_entity_poly.pdbx_strand_id
1 'polypeptide(L)'
;MFKGLSPMSHDHVSHPHSSMREVAQKATHSSKLLTKEEIILLAEHVAKRVGSTTEEEREIAKKAIRNPEGAESHDLSKLGERALQDR
;
A
#
# COMPACT_ATOMS: atom_id res chain seq x y z
N MET A 1 12.11 43.64 11.33
CA MET A 1 11.14 43.61 10.22
C MET A 1 11.11 42.19 9.66
N PHE A 2 9.90 41.64 9.51
CA PHE A 2 9.45 40.44 8.77
C PHE A 2 10.31 40.03 7.56
N LYS A 3 10.39 38.79 7.03
CA LYS A 3 9.79 37.45 7.24
C LYS A 3 10.30 36.61 6.03
N GLY A 4 10.42 35.29 6.16
CA GLY A 4 10.68 34.40 5.00
C GLY A 4 11.05 32.98 5.46
N LEU A 5 10.06 32.12 5.75
CA LEU A 5 9.50 31.10 4.81
C LEU A 5 10.53 29.99 4.55
N SER A 6 10.32 28.70 4.77
CA SER A 6 9.25 27.82 5.25
C SER A 6 9.93 26.46 5.54
N PRO A 7 9.36 25.56 6.37
CA PRO A 7 9.97 24.27 6.67
C PRO A 7 10.12 23.42 5.40
N MET A 8 11.24 22.68 5.33
CA MET A 8 11.49 21.57 4.41
C MET A 8 10.17 20.84 4.14
N SER A 9 9.67 20.99 2.92
CA SER A 9 8.58 20.19 2.39
C SER A 9 8.98 18.74 2.59
N HIS A 10 8.36 18.05 3.55
CA HIS A 10 8.00 16.68 3.31
C HIS A 10 7.14 16.76 2.07
N ASP A 11 7.77 16.45 0.93
CA ASP A 11 7.12 16.13 -0.31
C ASP A 11 6.24 14.91 0.01
N HIS A 12 5.09 15.18 0.64
CA HIS A 12 3.91 14.34 0.57
C HIS A 12 3.45 14.48 -0.87
N VAL A 13 4.23 13.88 -1.77
CA VAL A 13 3.78 13.67 -3.12
C VAL A 13 2.70 12.63 -2.98
N SER A 14 1.47 13.12 -2.85
CA SER A 14 0.31 12.47 -3.44
C SER A 14 0.66 12.26 -4.91
N HIS A 15 1.40 11.18 -5.23
CA HIS A 15 1.53 10.69 -6.59
C HIS A 15 0.17 10.05 -6.90
N PRO A 16 -0.68 10.64 -7.75
CA PRO A 16 -1.99 10.09 -8.04
C PRO A 16 -1.91 8.79 -8.85
N HIS A 17 -0.71 8.27 -9.14
CA HIS A 17 -0.45 7.12 -9.99
C HIS A 17 0.87 6.42 -9.60
N SER A 18 1.10 6.12 -8.31
CA SER A 18 2.15 5.15 -7.96
C SER A 18 1.82 3.82 -8.65
N SER A 19 2.76 3.27 -9.42
CA SER A 19 2.54 1.99 -10.10
C SER A 19 2.28 0.90 -9.05
N MET A 20 1.49 -0.13 -9.39
CA MET A 20 1.20 -1.24 -8.47
C MET A 20 2.48 -1.86 -7.88
N ARG A 21 3.56 -1.96 -8.68
CA ARG A 21 4.89 -2.41 -8.23
C ARG A 21 5.53 -1.49 -7.19
N GLU A 22 5.34 -0.19 -7.29
CA GLU A 22 5.88 0.78 -6.31
C GLU A 22 5.11 0.68 -4.99
N VAL A 23 3.78 0.61 -5.07
CA VAL A 23 2.91 0.38 -3.91
C VAL A 23 3.26 -0.94 -3.22
N ALA A 24 3.47 -1.99 -4.00
CA ALA A 24 3.86 -3.31 -3.49
C ALA A 24 5.25 -3.30 -2.83
N GLN A 25 6.25 -2.64 -3.43
CA GLN A 25 7.58 -2.44 -2.81
C GLN A 25 7.48 -1.64 -1.50
N LYS A 26 6.69 -0.56 -1.49
CA LYS A 26 6.44 0.22 -0.26
C LYS A 26 5.78 -0.67 0.80
N ALA A 27 4.88 -1.58 0.44
CA ALA A 27 4.22 -2.46 1.39
C ALA A 27 5.18 -3.48 2.01
N THR A 28 6.16 -3.96 1.25
CA THR A 28 7.20 -4.87 1.75
C THR A 28 8.26 -4.17 2.60
N HIS A 29 8.72 -2.97 2.21
CA HIS A 29 9.87 -2.32 2.85
C HIS A 29 9.52 -1.15 3.79
N SER A 30 8.37 -0.53 3.60
CA SER A 30 7.99 0.72 4.27
C SER A 30 6.48 0.82 4.45
N SER A 31 5.87 -0.24 5.00
CA SER A 31 4.41 -0.37 5.12
C SER A 31 3.73 0.79 5.86
N LYS A 32 4.45 1.44 6.78
CA LYS A 32 3.99 2.63 7.53
C LYS A 32 3.85 3.90 6.67
N LEU A 33 4.45 3.92 5.48
CA LEU A 33 4.39 5.04 4.54
C LEU A 33 3.27 4.88 3.50
N LEU A 34 2.53 3.76 3.52
CA LEU A 34 1.37 3.65 2.64
C LEU A 34 0.25 4.56 3.12
N THR A 35 -0.34 5.24 2.15
CA THR A 35 -1.62 5.91 2.33
C THR A 35 -2.77 4.91 2.32
N LYS A 36 -3.92 5.31 2.86
CA LYS A 36 -5.14 4.47 2.83
C LYS A 36 -5.51 4.04 1.42
N GLU A 37 -5.38 4.94 0.45
CA GLU A 37 -5.67 4.69 -0.96
C GLU A 37 -4.72 3.65 -1.54
N GLU A 38 -3.41 3.74 -1.25
CA GLU A 38 -2.42 2.75 -1.68
C GLU A 38 -2.68 1.37 -1.06
N ILE A 39 -3.09 1.32 0.22
CA ILE A 39 -3.45 0.06 0.90
C ILE A 39 -4.67 -0.58 0.23
N ILE A 40 -5.73 0.20 -0.02
CA ILE A 40 -6.94 -0.28 -0.69
C ILE A 40 -6.60 -0.78 -2.09
N LEU A 41 -5.81 -0.01 -2.86
CA LEU A 41 -5.44 -0.36 -4.22
C LEU A 41 -4.62 -1.66 -4.28
N LEU A 42 -3.66 -1.84 -3.37
CA LEU A 42 -2.89 -3.08 -3.24
C LEU A 42 -3.79 -4.27 -2.86
N ALA A 43 -4.65 -4.07 -1.87
CA ALA A 43 -5.53 -5.12 -1.39
C ALA A 43 -6.58 -5.51 -2.44
N GLU A 44 -7.19 -4.56 -3.14
CA GLU A 44 -8.08 -4.83 -4.26
C GLU A 44 -7.38 -5.60 -5.37
N HIS A 45 -6.13 -5.24 -5.69
CA HIS A 45 -5.35 -5.94 -6.69
C HIS A 45 -5.14 -7.41 -6.34
N VAL A 46 -4.78 -7.70 -5.08
CA VAL A 46 -4.59 -9.07 -4.59
C VAL A 46 -5.93 -9.81 -4.47
N ALA A 47 -7.02 -9.15 -4.07
CA ALA A 47 -8.35 -9.74 -3.92
C ALA A 47 -9.02 -10.08 -5.27
N LYS A 48 -8.74 -9.31 -6.33
CA LYS A 48 -9.27 -9.52 -7.69
C LYS A 48 -8.56 -10.66 -8.43
N ARG A 49 -7.40 -11.10 -7.96
CA ARG A 49 -6.66 -12.24 -8.53
C ARG A 49 -7.38 -13.55 -8.20
N VAL A 50 -7.85 -14.23 -9.25
CA VAL A 50 -8.46 -15.55 -9.15
C VAL A 50 -7.43 -16.59 -9.55
N GLY A 51 -7.13 -17.55 -8.66
CA GLY A 51 -6.34 -18.75 -8.98
C GLY A 51 -4.87 -18.75 -8.55
N SER A 52 -4.27 -17.59 -8.26
CA SER A 52 -2.86 -17.53 -7.82
C SER A 52 -2.66 -17.01 -6.40
N THR A 53 -3.72 -16.51 -5.78
CA THR A 53 -3.71 -16.00 -4.40
C THR A 53 -4.31 -17.05 -3.48
N THR A 54 -3.66 -17.31 -2.34
CA THR A 54 -4.19 -18.20 -1.32
C THR A 54 -5.42 -17.60 -0.64
N GLU A 55 -6.23 -18.44 0.02
CA GLU A 55 -7.39 -17.97 0.78
C GLU A 55 -6.98 -17.02 1.92
N GLU A 56 -5.86 -17.28 2.58
CA GLU A 56 -5.31 -16.40 3.64
C GLU A 56 -5.01 -14.99 3.10
N GLU A 57 -4.29 -14.89 1.99
CA GLU A 57 -3.97 -13.60 1.36
C GLU A 57 -5.22 -12.84 0.90
N ARG A 58 -6.24 -13.59 0.44
CA ARG A 58 -7.52 -13.00 0.05
C ARG A 58 -8.29 -12.45 1.24
N GLU A 59 -8.30 -13.15 2.37
CA GLU A 59 -8.92 -12.67 3.60
C GLU A 59 -8.18 -11.45 4.16
N ILE A 60 -6.84 -11.45 4.13
CA ILE A 60 -6.01 -10.29 4.49
C ILE A 60 -6.35 -9.10 3.59
N ALA A 61 -6.45 -9.31 2.28
CA ALA A 61 -6.82 -8.27 1.33
C ALA A 61 -8.23 -7.69 1.63
N LYS A 62 -9.23 -8.54 1.86
CA LYS A 62 -10.59 -8.08 2.24
C LYS A 62 -10.56 -7.26 3.54
N LYS A 63 -9.78 -7.69 4.53
CA LYS A 63 -9.62 -6.97 5.80
C LYS A 63 -8.97 -5.60 5.59
N ALA A 64 -7.92 -5.53 4.76
CA ALA A 64 -7.24 -4.28 4.43
C ALA A 64 -8.12 -3.31 3.61
N ILE A 65 -9.01 -3.82 2.75
CA ILE A 65 -10.02 -2.98 2.06
C ILE A 65 -11.02 -2.40 3.06
N ARG A 66 -11.48 -3.20 4.02
CA ARG A 66 -12.48 -2.79 5.02
C ARG A 66 -11.90 -1.86 6.09
N ASN A 67 -10.65 -2.08 6.49
CA ASN A 67 -9.94 -1.30 7.49
C ASN A 67 -8.48 -1.09 7.08
N PRO A 68 -8.20 -0.16 6.15
CA PRO A 68 -6.85 0.12 5.69
C PRO A 68 -5.97 0.72 6.80
N GLU A 69 -6.56 1.46 7.74
CA GLU A 69 -5.82 2.09 8.86
C GLU A 69 -5.40 1.09 9.94
N GLY A 70 -6.12 -0.01 10.08
CA GLY A 70 -5.79 -1.12 10.98
C GLY A 70 -5.17 -2.32 10.26
N ALA A 71 -4.63 -2.11 9.05
CA ALA A 71 -3.86 -3.13 8.36
C ALA A 71 -2.47 -3.26 9.00
N GLU A 72 -2.14 -4.47 9.45
CA GLU A 72 -0.86 -4.73 10.11
C GLU A 72 0.29 -4.67 9.09
N SER A 73 1.47 -4.22 9.53
CA SER A 73 2.65 -4.14 8.66
C SER A 73 3.00 -5.47 8.00
N HIS A 74 2.86 -6.58 8.74
CA HIS A 74 3.10 -7.93 8.23
C HIS A 74 2.09 -8.35 7.15
N ASP A 75 0.82 -8.02 7.34
CA ASP A 75 -0.25 -8.28 6.38
C ASP A 75 -0.02 -7.49 5.09
N LEU A 76 0.35 -6.21 5.20
CA LEU A 76 0.70 -5.37 4.06
C LEU A 76 1.91 -5.90 3.31
N SER A 77 2.95 -6.34 4.02
CA SER A 77 4.14 -6.92 3.39
C SER A 77 3.81 -8.18 2.59
N LYS A 78 2.98 -9.08 3.13
CA LYS A 78 2.48 -10.26 2.39
C LYS A 78 1.74 -9.87 1.11
N LEU A 79 0.82 -8.89 1.19
CA LEU A 79 0.11 -8.39 0.01
C LEU A 79 1.07 -7.77 -1.01
N GLY A 80 2.10 -7.05 -0.55
CA GLY A 80 3.15 -6.46 -1.37
C GLY A 80 3.97 -7.53 -2.10
N GLU A 81 4.50 -8.52 -1.38
CA GLU A 81 5.26 -9.62 -1.97
C GLU A 81 4.43 -10.36 -3.03
N ARG A 82 3.15 -10.62 -2.73
CA ARG A 82 2.22 -11.26 -3.66
C ARG A 82 1.99 -10.42 -4.92
N ALA A 83 1.83 -9.11 -4.77
CA ALA A 83 1.70 -8.19 -5.90
C ALA A 83 2.99 -8.07 -6.73
N LEU A 84 4.18 -8.28 -6.14
CA LEU A 84 5.46 -8.29 -6.86
C LEU A 84 5.74 -9.60 -7.61
N GLN A 85 5.21 -10.72 -7.11
CA GLN A 85 5.28 -12.02 -7.77
C GLN A 85 4.36 -12.11 -8.98
N ASP A 86 3.48 -11.13 -9.16
CA ASP A 86 2.68 -11.04 -10.35
C ASP A 86 3.52 -10.59 -11.56
N ARG A 87 3.60 -11.47 -12.55
CA ARG A 87 4.36 -11.30 -13.79
C ARG A 87 3.43 -11.18 -14.98
#